data_AF-A0A9W6T8P0-F1
#
_entry.id   AF-A0A9W6T8P0-F1
#
_cell.length_a   1.000
_cell.length_b   1.000
_cell.length_c   1.000
_cell.angle_alpha   90.00
_cell.angle_beta   90.00
_cell.angle_gamma   90.00
#
_symmetry.space_group_name_H-M   'P 1'
#
loop_
_entity.id
_entity.type
_entity.pdbx_description
1 polymer ?
#
loop_
_entity_poly.entity_id
_entity_poly.type
_entity_poly.pdbx_seq_one_letter_code
_entity_poly.pdbx_strand_id
1 'polypeptide(L)'
;MPQLEEIEDIDDVDNMDFDLAEFDPSLKTPIAPARPKPKVERSQDSEPQNDPFAQMMANMGMKMPEMPVNPGPMPGMPDLSDMPEPTAEEMARFKSLNIIYPCYFDKNRSVKQGRRVPLDKCIANPLAKTILDACRFIRLRDLVFEPEKTHPQDYGNPET
;
A
#
# COMPACT_ATOMS: atom_id res chain seq x y z
N MET A 1 -28.29 6.72 -48.95
CA MET A 1 -27.56 5.86 -48.00
C MET A 1 -26.09 5.98 -48.36
N PRO A 2 -25.17 6.25 -47.42
CA PRO A 2 -23.75 6.28 -47.75
C PRO A 2 -23.30 4.84 -48.09
N GLN A 3 -22.52 4.71 -49.16
CA GLN A 3 -21.87 3.45 -49.53
C GLN A 3 -20.53 3.39 -48.78
N LEU A 4 -20.27 2.27 -48.13
CA LEU A 4 -19.01 2.01 -47.45
C LEU A 4 -18.05 1.42 -48.50
N GLU A 5 -17.02 2.18 -48.87
CA GLU A 5 -15.89 1.64 -49.63
C GLU A 5 -15.06 0.75 -48.69
N GLU A 6 -14.80 -0.47 -49.12
CA GLU A 6 -13.92 -1.41 -48.41
C GLU A 6 -12.47 -0.97 -48.65
N ILE A 7 -11.82 -0.50 -47.58
CA ILE A 7 -10.39 -0.14 -47.60
C ILE A 7 -9.61 -1.45 -47.50
N GLU A 8 -9.02 -1.91 -48.61
CA GLU A 8 -8.22 -3.16 -48.69
C GLU A 8 -6.76 -2.99 -48.21
N ASP A 9 -6.37 -1.81 -47.71
CA ASP A 9 -4.99 -1.51 -47.33
C ASP A 9 -4.87 -1.35 -45.80
N ILE A 10 -5.16 -2.42 -45.05
CA ILE A 10 -4.64 -2.55 -43.69
C ILE A 10 -3.38 -3.40 -43.82
N ASP A 11 -2.27 -2.73 -44.11
CA ASP A 11 -0.93 -3.28 -43.91
C ASP A 11 -0.83 -3.72 -42.44
N ASP A 12 -0.95 -5.03 -42.23
CA ASP A 12 -0.30 -5.82 -41.19
C ASP A 12 -0.16 -5.11 -39.82
N VAL A 13 -1.28 -4.90 -39.14
CA VAL A 13 -1.34 -4.44 -37.73
C VAL A 13 -0.74 -5.46 -36.75
N ASP A 14 -0.23 -6.59 -37.25
CA ASP A 14 0.44 -7.66 -36.50
C ASP A 14 1.94 -7.78 -36.80
N ASN A 15 2.62 -6.72 -37.26
CA ASN A 15 4.08 -6.65 -37.15
C ASN A 15 4.49 -6.36 -35.69
N MET A 16 4.35 -7.37 -34.84
CA MET A 16 4.81 -7.41 -33.45
C MET A 16 6.32 -7.67 -33.33
N ASP A 17 7.07 -7.53 -34.42
CA ASP A 17 8.54 -7.58 -34.43
C ASP A 17 9.10 -6.20 -34.03
N PHE A 18 8.80 -5.76 -32.80
CA PHE A 18 9.53 -4.67 -32.17
C PHE A 18 10.77 -5.27 -31.49
N ASP A 19 11.87 -5.39 -32.25
CA ASP A 19 13.15 -5.87 -31.70
C ASP A 19 13.66 -4.87 -30.65
N LEU A 20 13.64 -5.28 -29.38
CA LEU A 20 14.13 -4.47 -28.26
C LEU A 20 15.61 -4.04 -28.43
N ALA A 21 16.36 -4.67 -29.34
CA ALA A 21 17.73 -4.29 -29.67
C ALA A 21 17.84 -3.04 -30.58
N GLU A 22 16.76 -2.56 -31.20
CA GLU A 22 16.75 -1.32 -32.01
C GLU A 22 16.57 -0.04 -31.17
N PHE A 23 16.66 -0.12 -29.85
CA PHE A 23 16.71 1.06 -29.00
C PHE A 23 18.01 1.83 -29.25
N ASP A 24 17.98 2.80 -30.16
CA ASP A 24 19.09 3.69 -30.48
C ASP A 24 19.52 4.45 -29.20
N PRO A 25 20.68 4.11 -28.60
CA PRO A 25 21.14 4.75 -27.37
C PRO A 25 21.53 6.22 -27.60
N SER A 26 21.60 6.68 -28.85
CA SER A 26 21.85 8.07 -29.21
C SER A 26 20.56 8.91 -29.33
N LEU A 27 19.39 8.28 -29.23
CA LEU A 27 18.09 8.93 -29.42
C LEU A 27 17.74 9.78 -28.20
N LYS A 28 18.08 11.07 -28.28
CA LYS A 28 17.77 12.07 -27.25
C LYS A 28 16.31 12.49 -27.38
N THR A 29 15.43 11.88 -26.60
CA THR A 29 14.07 12.42 -26.45
C THR A 29 14.14 13.78 -25.76
N PRO A 30 13.37 14.78 -26.22
CA PRO A 30 13.35 16.08 -25.57
C PRO A 30 12.81 15.91 -24.15
N ILE A 31 13.65 16.19 -23.16
CA ILE A 31 13.28 16.19 -21.74
C ILE A 31 12.16 17.21 -21.55
N ALA A 32 10.98 16.73 -21.14
CA ALA A 32 9.87 17.60 -20.82
C ALA A 32 10.30 18.59 -19.72
N PRO A 33 10.06 19.91 -19.87
CA PRO A 33 10.43 20.88 -18.86
C PRO A 33 9.76 20.54 -17.52
N ALA A 34 10.54 20.61 -16.44
CA ALA A 34 10.10 20.26 -15.10
C ALA A 34 8.84 21.05 -14.72
N ARG A 35 7.72 20.35 -14.53
CA ARG A 35 6.48 20.96 -14.06
C ARG A 35 6.71 21.49 -12.64
N PRO A 36 6.29 22.72 -12.31
CA PRO A 36 6.38 23.23 -10.94
C PRO A 36 5.64 22.30 -9.99
N LYS A 37 6.23 22.06 -8.80
CA LYS A 37 5.69 21.13 -7.80
C LYS A 37 4.22 21.49 -7.50
N PRO A 38 3.29 20.51 -7.54
CA PRO A 38 1.89 20.79 -7.26
C PRO A 38 1.75 21.25 -5.81
N LYS A 39 1.31 22.49 -5.62
CA LYS A 39 0.93 23.02 -4.31
C LYS A 39 -0.44 22.43 -3.98
N VAL A 40 -0.48 21.43 -3.11
CA VAL A 40 -1.71 20.81 -2.64
C VAL A 40 -2.33 21.73 -1.59
N GLU A 41 -3.23 22.63 -2.01
CA GLU A 41 -4.08 23.39 -1.09
C GLU A 41 -5.33 22.55 -0.77
N ARG A 42 -5.47 22.16 0.51
CA ARG A 42 -6.65 21.45 1.00
C ARG A 42 -7.65 22.49 1.52
N SER A 43 -8.93 22.31 1.23
CA SER A 43 -10.01 23.19 1.72
C SER A 43 -10.15 23.26 3.25
N GLN A 44 -9.44 22.40 3.99
CA GLN A 44 -9.37 22.42 5.46
C GLN A 44 -8.44 23.50 6.04
N ASP A 45 -7.55 24.10 5.24
CA ASP A 45 -6.62 25.13 5.72
C ASP A 45 -7.29 26.50 5.90
N SER A 46 -8.55 26.63 5.46
CA SER A 46 -9.31 27.88 5.47
C SER A 46 -10.22 28.08 6.69
N GLU A 47 -10.29 27.12 7.62
CA GLU A 47 -11.18 27.21 8.77
C GLU A 47 -10.43 27.61 10.05
N PRO A 48 -10.91 28.60 10.83
CA PRO A 48 -10.35 28.89 12.14
C PRO A 48 -10.55 27.67 13.06
N GLN A 49 -9.47 26.99 13.38
CA GLN A 49 -9.44 25.88 14.33
C GLN A 49 -9.93 26.36 15.69
N ASN A 50 -11.18 26.04 16.01
CA ASN A 50 -11.74 26.25 17.34
C ASN A 50 -11.32 25.05 18.21
N ASP A 51 -10.04 25.00 18.56
CA ASP A 51 -9.46 23.90 19.34
C ASP A 51 -9.85 24.06 20.83
N PRO A 52 -10.70 23.17 21.40
CA PRO A 52 -11.18 23.30 22.78
C PRO A 52 -10.04 23.28 23.81
N PHE A 53 -8.91 22.67 23.45
CA PHE A 53 -7.71 22.59 24.26
C PHE A 53 -7.01 23.96 24.39
N ALA A 54 -6.98 24.74 23.31
CA ALA A 54 -6.40 26.09 23.30
C ALA A 54 -7.22 27.05 24.18
N GLN A 55 -8.55 26.92 24.17
CA GLN A 55 -9.45 27.72 25.01
C GLN A 55 -9.24 27.46 26.50
N MET A 56 -9.01 26.20 26.89
CA MET A 56 -8.77 25.81 28.28
C MET A 56 -7.43 26.35 28.81
N MET A 57 -6.39 26.32 27.97
CA MET A 57 -5.05 26.84 28.31
C MET A 57 -5.03 28.36 28.40
N ALA A 58 -5.80 29.07 27.56
CA ALA A 58 -5.95 30.52 27.64
C ALA A 58 -6.58 30.96 28.98
N ASN A 59 -7.56 30.21 29.49
CA ASN A 59 -8.21 30.47 30.78
C ASN A 59 -7.27 30.27 32.00
N MET A 60 -6.15 29.56 31.83
CA MET A 60 -5.12 29.40 32.86
C MET A 60 -3.99 30.45 32.80
N GLY A 61 -4.06 31.43 31.89
CA GLY A 61 -3.10 32.54 31.84
C GLY A 61 -1.70 32.16 31.35
N MET A 62 -1.51 30.96 30.80
CA MET A 62 -0.26 30.60 30.10
C MET A 62 -0.30 31.06 28.65
N LYS A 63 0.50 32.09 28.33
CA LYS A 63 0.78 32.47 26.94
C LYS A 63 1.71 31.42 26.31
N MET A 64 1.22 30.74 25.27
CA MET A 64 2.09 29.95 24.39
C MET A 64 3.03 30.90 23.63
N PRO A 65 4.35 30.62 23.55
CA PRO A 65 5.20 31.28 22.59
C PRO A 65 4.79 30.83 21.17
N GLU A 66 4.63 31.79 20.26
CA GLU A 66 4.33 31.53 18.85
C GLU A 66 5.44 30.67 18.23
N MET A 67 5.15 29.40 17.99
CA MET A 67 6.03 28.52 17.22
C MET A 67 5.68 28.69 15.74
N PRO A 68 6.67 28.96 14.86
CA PRO A 68 6.42 29.02 13.43
C PRO A 68 5.97 27.64 12.92
N VAL A 69 4.74 27.57 12.43
CA VAL A 69 4.22 26.44 11.63
C VAL A 69 4.95 26.43 10.30
N ASN A 70 6.15 25.85 10.29
CA ASN A 70 6.84 25.47 9.07
C ASN A 70 6.24 24.12 8.62
N PRO A 71 5.65 23.99 7.41
CA PRO A 71 5.13 22.72 6.88
C PRO A 71 6.27 21.79 6.43
N GLY A 72 7.39 21.79 7.17
CA GLY A 72 8.45 20.82 7.00
C GLY A 72 7.99 19.44 7.50
N PRO A 73 8.59 18.35 6.99
CA PRO A 73 8.31 17.01 7.48
C PRO A 73 8.51 16.98 9.00
N MET A 74 7.45 16.55 9.69
CA MET A 74 7.44 16.43 11.15
C MET A 74 8.65 15.60 11.60
N PRO A 75 9.52 16.13 12.48
CA PRO A 75 10.66 15.36 12.97
C PRO A 75 10.14 14.15 13.76
N GLY A 76 10.43 12.94 13.29
CA GLY A 76 10.11 11.70 14.00
C GLY A 76 9.14 10.74 13.32
N MET A 77 8.62 11.06 12.12
CA MET A 77 8.05 10.02 11.26
C MET A 77 9.18 9.43 10.42
N PRO A 78 9.52 8.13 10.58
CA PRO A 78 10.47 7.47 9.70
C PRO A 78 9.91 7.52 8.27
N ASP A 79 10.73 7.94 7.32
CA ASP A 79 10.42 7.83 5.91
C ASP A 79 10.29 6.33 5.58
N LEU A 80 9.17 5.91 4.95
CA LEU A 80 8.95 4.50 4.59
C LEU A 80 10.02 3.98 3.63
N SER A 81 10.73 4.87 2.95
CA SER A 81 11.83 4.56 2.03
C SER A 81 13.10 4.03 2.71
N ASP A 82 13.25 4.23 4.02
CA ASP A 82 14.45 3.86 4.79
C ASP A 82 14.31 2.54 5.57
N MET A 83 13.33 1.69 5.22
CA MET A 83 13.24 0.35 5.82
C MET A 83 14.46 -0.49 5.41
N PRO A 84 15.29 -0.96 6.36
CA PRO A 84 16.47 -1.75 6.03
C PRO A 84 16.05 -3.06 5.36
N GLU A 85 16.65 -3.36 4.21
CA GLU A 85 16.45 -4.65 3.57
C GLU A 85 16.91 -5.79 4.51
N PRO A 86 16.15 -6.89 4.59
CA PRO A 86 16.49 -7.99 5.47
C PRO A 86 17.82 -8.62 5.06
N THR A 87 18.68 -8.84 6.05
CA THR A 87 19.97 -9.51 5.87
C THR A 87 19.79 -10.95 5.39
N ALA A 88 20.82 -11.54 4.78
CA ALA A 88 20.77 -12.92 4.32
C ALA A 88 20.46 -13.93 5.44
N GLU A 89 20.89 -13.64 6.68
CA GLU A 89 20.59 -14.45 7.86
C GLU A 89 19.11 -14.34 8.25
N GLU A 90 18.53 -13.14 8.24
CA GLU A 90 17.11 -12.92 8.50
C GLU A 90 16.23 -13.60 7.44
N MET A 91 16.61 -13.51 6.17
CA MET A 91 15.95 -14.23 5.07
C MET A 91 15.97 -15.75 5.27
N ALA A 92 17.08 -16.32 5.76
CA ALA A 92 17.16 -17.74 6.08
C ALA A 92 16.25 -18.12 7.25
N ARG A 93 16.12 -17.25 8.27
CA ARG A 93 15.17 -17.43 9.37
C ARG A 93 13.73 -17.39 8.87
N PHE A 94 13.37 -16.44 8.01
CA PHE A 94 12.01 -16.32 7.46
C PHE A 94 11.57 -17.57 6.68
N LYS A 95 12.48 -18.21 5.93
CA LYS A 95 12.18 -19.47 5.22
C LYS A 95 11.80 -20.61 6.15
N SER A 96 12.21 -20.57 7.42
CA SER A 96 11.85 -21.60 8.41
C SER A 96 10.51 -21.34 9.11
N LEU A 97 9.93 -20.15 8.94
CA LEU A 97 8.68 -19.78 9.60
C LEU A 97 7.47 -20.42 8.89
N ASN A 98 6.44 -20.71 9.69
CA ASN A 98 5.16 -21.14 9.15
C ASN A 98 4.37 -19.94 8.64
N ILE A 99 3.88 -20.03 7.41
CA ILE A 99 3.06 -18.98 6.78
C ILE A 99 1.60 -19.25 7.10
N ILE A 100 0.90 -18.23 7.60
CA ILE A 100 -0.52 -18.29 7.94
C ILE A 100 -1.24 -17.22 7.15
N TYR A 101 -2.26 -17.63 6.38
CA TYR A 101 -3.13 -16.70 5.67
C TYR A 101 -4.49 -16.58 6.37
N PRO A 102 -5.15 -15.43 6.29
CA PRO A 102 -6.39 -15.20 7.03
C PRO A 102 -7.57 -16.02 6.48
N CYS A 103 -7.59 -16.30 5.17
CA CYS A 103 -8.56 -17.18 4.53
C CYS A 103 -8.63 -18.60 5.17
N TYR A 104 -7.63 -19.00 5.95
CA TYR A 104 -7.63 -20.28 6.68
C TYR A 104 -8.67 -20.33 7.80
N PHE A 105 -9.04 -19.17 8.36
CA PHE A 105 -9.97 -19.01 9.47
C PHE A 105 -11.33 -18.43 9.04
N ASP A 106 -11.53 -18.16 7.75
CA ASP A 106 -12.74 -17.50 7.25
C ASP A 106 -13.93 -18.48 7.21
N LYS A 107 -14.98 -18.17 7.97
CA LYS A 107 -16.21 -18.96 8.04
C LYS A 107 -17.01 -18.93 6.73
N ASN A 108 -16.86 -17.86 5.95
CA ASN A 108 -17.60 -17.65 4.70
C ASN A 108 -17.00 -18.48 3.55
N ARG A 109 -15.80 -19.04 3.73
CA ARG A 109 -15.10 -19.88 2.76
C ARG A 109 -15.29 -21.36 3.05
N SER A 110 -15.36 -22.14 1.99
CA SER A 110 -15.28 -23.60 2.05
C SER A 110 -13.82 -24.09 2.13
N VAL A 111 -13.63 -25.38 2.43
CA VAL A 111 -12.29 -26.01 2.41
C VAL A 111 -11.62 -25.91 1.03
N LYS A 112 -12.41 -25.99 -0.05
CA LYS A 112 -11.92 -25.83 -1.42
C LYS A 112 -11.43 -24.41 -1.73
N GLN A 113 -11.95 -23.43 -1.00
CA GLN A 113 -11.63 -22.00 -1.14
C GLN A 113 -10.53 -21.52 -0.17
N GLY A 114 -9.85 -22.46 0.51
CA GLY A 114 -8.69 -22.15 1.35
C GLY A 114 -8.91 -22.31 2.84
N ARG A 115 -10.15 -22.52 3.33
CA ARG A 115 -10.39 -22.74 4.78
C ARG A 115 -9.63 -23.99 5.26
N ARG A 116 -8.86 -23.84 6.34
CA ARG A 116 -8.06 -24.94 6.94
C ARG A 116 -8.55 -25.37 8.31
N VAL A 117 -9.38 -24.56 8.95
CA VAL A 117 -9.88 -24.79 10.31
C VAL A 117 -11.35 -25.29 10.26
N PRO A 118 -11.79 -26.13 11.22
CA PRO A 118 -13.20 -26.48 11.40
C PRO A 118 -14.11 -25.26 11.55
N LEU A 119 -15.34 -25.36 11.03
CA LEU A 119 -16.26 -24.22 10.91
C LEU A 119 -16.64 -23.60 12.26
N ASP A 120 -16.71 -24.40 13.31
CA ASP A 120 -17.00 -24.00 14.70
C ASP A 120 -15.94 -23.08 15.30
N LYS A 121 -14.72 -23.07 14.74
CA LYS A 121 -13.59 -22.24 15.17
C LYS A 121 -13.25 -21.13 14.19
N CYS A 122 -14.03 -20.98 13.12
CA CYS A 122 -13.84 -19.93 12.12
C CYS A 122 -14.56 -18.64 12.53
N ILE A 123 -14.03 -17.51 12.04
CA ILE A 123 -14.59 -16.18 12.25
C ILE A 123 -15.01 -15.55 10.93
N ALA A 124 -15.89 -14.55 10.99
CA ALA A 124 -16.29 -13.78 9.82
C ALA A 124 -15.19 -12.79 9.47
N ASN A 125 -14.78 -12.76 8.20
CA ASN A 125 -13.85 -11.76 7.67
C ASN A 125 -12.61 -11.59 8.58
N PRO A 126 -11.84 -12.68 8.80
CA PRO A 126 -10.57 -12.57 9.53
C PRO A 126 -9.69 -11.53 8.84
N LEU A 127 -8.97 -10.74 9.65
CA LEU A 127 -7.95 -9.80 9.17
C LEU A 127 -6.58 -10.29 9.59
N ALA A 128 -5.60 -10.23 8.70
CA ALA A 128 -4.21 -10.58 9.00
C ALA A 128 -3.67 -9.87 10.26
N LYS A 129 -4.03 -8.59 10.44
CA LYS A 129 -3.66 -7.80 11.63
C LYS A 129 -4.24 -8.37 12.93
N THR A 130 -5.50 -8.78 12.91
CA THR A 130 -6.16 -9.37 14.09
C THR A 130 -5.51 -10.70 14.49
N ILE A 131 -5.11 -11.50 13.50
CA ILE A 131 -4.36 -12.76 13.75
C ILE A 131 -3.00 -12.45 14.36
N LEU A 132 -2.27 -11.47 13.84
CA LEU A 132 -1.00 -11.01 14.39
C LEU A 132 -1.14 -10.57 15.86
N ASP A 133 -2.17 -9.78 16.17
CA ASP A 133 -2.42 -9.30 17.53
C ASP A 133 -2.80 -10.44 18.48
N ALA A 134 -3.57 -11.43 18.01
CA ALA A 134 -3.83 -12.65 18.77
C ALA A 134 -2.55 -13.45 19.03
N CYS A 135 -1.67 -13.60 18.04
CA CYS A 135 -0.36 -14.25 18.17
C CYS A 135 0.55 -13.53 19.17
N ARG A 136 0.52 -12.20 19.19
CA ARG A 136 1.23 -11.38 20.18
C ARG A 136 0.67 -11.56 21.58
N PHE A 137 -0.65 -11.65 21.72
CA PHE A 137 -1.31 -11.88 23.01
C PHE A 137 -0.89 -13.21 23.64
N ILE A 138 -0.77 -14.28 22.84
CA ILE A 138 -0.27 -15.59 23.29
C ILE A 138 1.27 -15.66 23.39
N ARG A 139 1.97 -14.54 23.18
CA ARG A 139 3.43 -14.38 23.29
C ARG A 139 4.24 -15.31 22.38
N LEU A 140 3.74 -15.56 21.17
CA LEU A 140 4.56 -16.20 20.14
C LEU A 140 5.75 -15.29 19.79
N ARG A 141 6.92 -15.92 19.63
CA ARG A 141 8.16 -15.24 19.22
C ARG A 141 8.26 -15.24 17.70
N ASP A 142 9.08 -14.33 17.17
CA ASP A 142 9.45 -14.29 15.74
C ASP A 142 8.24 -14.19 14.78
N LEU A 143 7.39 -13.19 15.01
CA LEU A 143 6.24 -12.89 14.15
C LEU A 143 6.61 -11.85 13.10
N VAL A 144 6.33 -12.16 11.83
CA VAL A 144 6.53 -11.26 10.69
C VAL A 144 5.17 -10.97 10.06
N PHE A 145 4.97 -9.72 9.65
CA PHE A 145 3.72 -9.26 9.04
C PHE A 145 4.02 -8.70 7.65
N GLU A 146 3.48 -9.35 6.62
CA GLU A 146 3.66 -8.97 5.21
C GLU A 146 2.29 -8.61 4.60
N PRO A 147 1.82 -7.36 4.71
CA PRO A 147 0.48 -6.96 4.26
C PRO A 147 0.30 -7.02 2.73
N GLU A 148 1.40 -7.00 1.98
CA GLU A 148 1.37 -7.03 0.51
C GLU A 148 1.20 -8.45 -0.05
N LYS A 149 1.28 -9.49 0.79
CA LYS A 149 1.18 -10.89 0.35
C LYS A 149 -0.25 -11.39 0.39
N THR A 150 -0.73 -11.89 -0.74
CA THR A 150 -2.03 -12.54 -0.89
C THR A 150 -1.92 -14.06 -0.98
N HIS A 151 -2.93 -14.77 -0.47
CA HIS A 151 -3.03 -16.22 -0.70
C HIS A 151 -3.33 -16.50 -2.20
N PRO A 152 -2.73 -17.52 -2.85
CA PRO A 152 -2.95 -17.77 -4.28
C PRO A 152 -4.41 -18.04 -4.67
N GLN A 153 -5.20 -18.63 -3.76
CA GLN A 153 -6.64 -18.85 -3.98
C GLN A 153 -7.51 -17.64 -3.59
N ASP A 154 -6.90 -16.54 -3.16
CA ASP A 154 -7.56 -15.33 -2.67
C ASP A 154 -6.85 -14.06 -3.17
N TYR A 155 -6.46 -14.08 -4.45
CA TYR A 155 -5.67 -13.03 -5.10
C TYR A 155 -6.35 -11.65 -5.11
N GLY A 156 -7.68 -11.60 -4.94
CA GLY A 156 -8.47 -10.37 -4.98
C GLY A 156 -8.60 -9.64 -3.64
N ASN A 157 -7.97 -10.14 -2.57
CA ASN A 157 -8.16 -9.57 -1.23
C ASN A 157 -6.86 -9.53 -0.42
N PRO A 158 -6.01 -8.50 -0.61
CA PRO A 158 -4.77 -8.33 0.15
C PRO A 158 -4.98 -8.04 1.63
N GLU A 159 -6.16 -7.52 2.00
CA GLU A 159 -6.44 -7.02 3.35
C GLU A 159 -7.20 -8.01 4.25
N THR A 160 -7.78 -9.09 3.71
CA THR A 160 -8.39 -10.14 4.56
C THR A 160 -7.35 -11.09 5.06
#